data_AF-A0A916DG41-F1
#
_entry.id   AF-A0A916DG41-F1
#
_cell.length_a   1.000
_cell.length_b   1.000
_cell.length_c   1.000
_cell.angle_alpha   90.00
_cell.angle_beta   90.00
_cell.angle_gamma   90.00
#
_symmetry.space_group_name_H-M   'P 1'
#
loop_
_entity.id
_entity.type
_entity.pdbx_description
1 polymer ?
#
loop_
_entity_poly.entity_id
_entity_poly.type
_entity_poly.pdbx_seq_one_letter_code
_entity_poly.pdbx_strand_id
1 'polypeptide(L)'
;MNTLWYSVGRLLAVVAFALLALVLVLPQRIARSDDTQPPTSTVASSPLPPGYMLVEGDMIVPVDFYERGDRPDSGYKTNLWSNGVVPYVFDANVTATWRTAMITAMADWEDAANVDFRPRTTEINYIHIMTDATKGNTSYVGMINGVQTVTIYNWNYEFIMAHELAHTLGYIHEQSRPDRDASVSVLLACVEPGKEHNFNITASADQYGPY
;
A
#
# COMPACT_ATOMS: atom_id res chain seq x y z
N MET A 1 -14.76 -24.34 -31.22
CA MET A 1 -13.74 -24.72 -30.22
C MET A 1 -12.65 -23.66 -30.26
N ASN A 2 -12.69 -22.67 -29.36
CA ASN A 2 -11.59 -21.71 -29.10
C ASN A 2 -12.01 -20.75 -27.98
N THR A 3 -11.84 -21.15 -26.72
CA THR A 3 -12.01 -20.27 -25.55
C THR A 3 -11.07 -20.60 -24.38
N LEU A 4 -10.03 -21.42 -24.59
CA LEU A 4 -9.17 -21.91 -23.51
C LEU A 4 -7.77 -21.25 -23.42
N TRP A 5 -7.51 -20.18 -24.19
CA TRP A 5 -6.17 -19.56 -24.23
C TRP A 5 -6.08 -18.17 -23.59
N TYR A 6 -7.18 -17.59 -23.08
CA TYR A 6 -7.15 -16.23 -22.50
C TYR A 6 -7.00 -16.17 -20.97
N SER A 7 -7.06 -17.30 -20.25
CA SER A 7 -7.16 -17.28 -18.78
C SER A 7 -5.85 -17.54 -18.02
N VAL A 8 -4.70 -17.66 -18.70
CA VAL A 8 -3.42 -18.04 -18.06
C VAL A 8 -2.35 -16.95 -18.20
N GLY A 9 -2.63 -15.87 -18.95
CA GLY A 9 -1.64 -14.83 -19.28
C GLY A 9 -1.63 -13.56 -18.42
N ARG A 10 -2.55 -13.41 -17.44
CA ARG A 10 -2.59 -12.24 -16.53
C ARG A 10 -2.01 -12.52 -15.13
N LEU A 11 -1.68 -13.77 -14.83
CA LEU A 11 -1.45 -14.26 -13.47
C LEU A 11 -0.05 -13.99 -12.89
N LEU A 12 0.87 -13.37 -13.65
CA LEU A 12 2.25 -13.10 -13.20
C LEU A 12 2.63 -11.60 -13.18
N ALA A 13 1.71 -10.71 -13.52
CA ALA A 13 2.02 -9.28 -13.65
C ALA A 13 1.48 -8.39 -12.53
N VAL A 14 0.55 -8.88 -11.70
CA VAL A 14 -0.18 -8.03 -10.72
C VAL A 14 0.53 -7.92 -9.37
N VAL A 15 1.48 -8.80 -9.05
CA VAL A 15 2.26 -8.73 -7.78
C VAL A 15 3.74 -8.35 -8.02
N ALA A 16 4.23 -8.31 -9.27
CA ALA A 16 5.64 -8.08 -9.59
C ALA A 16 6.00 -6.66 -10.08
N PHE A 17 5.07 -5.70 -10.10
CA PHE A 17 5.31 -4.35 -10.64
C PHE A 17 4.98 -3.21 -9.67
N ALA A 18 5.31 -3.37 -8.38
CA ALA A 18 5.59 -2.25 -7.47
C ALA A 18 7.10 -1.91 -7.44
N LEU A 19 7.82 -2.17 -8.55
CA LEU A 19 9.25 -1.89 -8.73
C LEU A 19 9.47 -1.03 -9.97
N LEU A 20 9.21 0.28 -9.86
CA LEU A 20 9.89 1.25 -10.71
C LEU A 20 9.85 2.68 -10.15
N ALA A 21 10.55 2.92 -9.05
CA ALA A 21 11.03 4.27 -8.72
C ALA A 21 12.53 4.37 -9.07
N LEU A 22 12.77 4.87 -10.29
CA LEU A 22 13.94 5.63 -10.74
C LEU A 22 15.35 5.02 -10.53
N VAL A 23 15.86 4.36 -11.57
CA VAL A 23 17.28 4.03 -11.73
C VAL A 23 17.91 4.94 -12.80
N LEU A 24 18.84 5.79 -12.33
CA LEU A 24 20.02 6.35 -12.99
C LEU A 24 19.87 7.35 -14.17
N VAL A 25 20.07 8.63 -13.85
CA VAL A 25 20.93 9.51 -14.66
C VAL A 25 22.22 9.77 -13.85
N LEU A 26 23.36 9.49 -14.47
CA LEU A 26 24.73 9.58 -13.93
C LEU A 26 25.17 11.06 -13.65
N PRO A 27 26.28 11.26 -12.91
CA PRO A 27 26.40 12.31 -11.90
C PRO A 27 27.05 13.58 -12.43
N GLN A 28 26.65 14.73 -11.90
CA GLN A 28 27.56 15.86 -11.75
C GLN A 28 27.62 16.28 -10.28
N ARG A 29 28.81 16.09 -9.71
CA ARG A 29 29.25 16.63 -8.42
C ARG A 29 28.94 18.13 -8.36
N ILE A 30 28.17 18.56 -7.35
CA ILE A 30 28.33 19.89 -6.76
C ILE A 30 28.51 19.70 -5.25
N ALA A 31 29.49 20.43 -4.72
CA ALA A 31 30.03 20.28 -3.39
C ALA A 31 29.04 20.62 -2.27
N ARG A 32 29.25 19.97 -1.12
CA ARG A 32 28.58 20.19 0.17
C ARG A 32 28.69 21.65 0.60
N SER A 33 27.57 22.23 1.06
CA SER A 33 27.55 23.21 2.14
C SER A 33 26.84 22.58 3.32
N ASP A 34 27.51 22.62 4.47
CA ASP A 34 27.04 22.24 5.79
C ASP A 34 25.75 23.03 6.13
N ASP A 35 24.65 22.34 6.41
CA ASP A 35 23.49 22.96 7.07
C ASP A 35 22.89 21.94 8.06
N THR A 36 23.23 22.14 9.33
CA THR A 36 22.77 21.35 10.47
C THR A 36 21.38 21.82 10.93
N GLN A 37 20.39 21.69 10.06
CA GLN A 37 18.98 21.85 10.41
C GLN A 37 18.22 20.59 10.02
N PRO A 38 17.54 19.91 10.97
CA PRO A 38 16.67 18.79 10.61
C PRO A 38 15.57 19.32 9.68
N PRO A 39 15.38 18.74 8.48
CA PRO A 39 14.36 19.22 7.57
C PRO A 39 12.98 18.94 8.15
N THR A 40 12.30 20.00 8.57
CA THR A 40 10.85 20.01 8.80
C THR A 40 10.15 19.73 7.48
N SER A 41 9.80 18.47 7.22
CA SER A 41 8.99 18.09 6.07
C SER A 41 7.54 18.53 6.29
N THR A 42 7.20 19.75 5.88
CA THR A 42 5.80 20.20 5.80
C THR A 42 5.15 19.67 4.53
N VAL A 43 4.87 18.37 4.48
CA VAL A 43 3.70 17.88 3.76
C VAL A 43 2.64 17.76 4.83
N ALA A 44 1.69 18.69 4.84
CA ALA A 44 0.58 18.66 5.78
C ALA A 44 -0.34 17.50 5.39
N SER A 45 -0.01 16.29 5.87
CA SER A 45 -0.96 15.20 5.93
C SER A 45 -2.14 15.67 6.76
N SER A 46 -3.36 15.43 6.26
CA SER A 46 -4.54 15.46 7.11
C SER A 46 -4.23 14.70 8.41
N PRO A 47 -4.62 15.20 9.59
CA PRO A 47 -4.22 14.58 10.84
C PRO A 47 -4.71 13.14 10.84
N LEU A 48 -3.76 12.20 10.77
CA LEU A 48 -4.03 10.79 10.97
C LEU A 48 -4.71 10.63 12.34
N PRO A 49 -5.57 9.62 12.52
CA PRO A 49 -6.15 9.36 13.83
C PRO A 49 -5.05 9.23 14.89
N PRO A 50 -5.28 9.70 16.14
CA PRO A 50 -4.30 9.54 17.20
C PRO A 50 -3.83 8.09 17.33
N GLY A 51 -2.52 7.90 17.38
CA GLY A 51 -1.90 6.57 17.43
C GLY A 51 -1.63 5.93 16.07
N TYR A 52 -1.80 6.65 14.96
CA TYR A 52 -1.43 6.20 13.61
C TYR A 52 -0.34 7.06 12.99
N MET A 53 0.44 6.46 12.10
CA MET A 53 1.48 7.12 11.31
C MET A 53 1.45 6.66 9.85
N LEU A 54 1.97 7.51 8.96
CA LEU A 54 2.21 7.17 7.56
C LEU A 54 3.63 6.61 7.45
N VAL A 55 3.78 5.43 6.87
CA VAL A 55 5.05 4.75 6.65
C VAL A 55 5.21 4.41 5.17
N GLU A 56 6.45 4.44 4.68
CA GLU A 56 6.81 4.08 3.30
C GLU A 56 6.14 4.89 2.18
N GLY A 57 5.32 5.90 2.52
CA GLY A 57 4.73 6.87 1.60
C GLY A 57 3.22 6.77 1.46
N ASP A 58 2.64 5.58 1.66
CA ASP A 58 1.23 5.27 1.37
C ASP A 58 0.54 4.36 2.42
N MET A 59 1.30 3.71 3.30
CA MET A 59 0.75 2.82 4.32
C MET A 59 0.44 3.57 5.63
N ILE A 60 -0.80 3.46 6.11
CA ILE A 60 -1.20 3.98 7.41
C ILE A 60 -1.24 2.82 8.41
N VAL A 61 -0.41 2.92 9.46
CA VAL A 61 -0.25 1.85 10.47
C VAL A 61 -0.34 2.42 11.89
N PRO A 62 -0.73 1.62 12.88
CA PRO A 62 -0.60 2.01 14.28
C PRO A 62 0.86 2.32 14.63
N VAL A 63 1.12 3.38 15.41
CA VAL A 63 2.47 3.76 15.86
C VAL A 63 3.11 2.64 16.66
N ASP A 64 2.32 1.99 17.51
CA ASP A 64 2.77 0.90 18.36
C ASP A 64 3.12 -0.37 17.57
N PHE A 65 2.50 -0.58 16.39
CA PHE A 65 2.91 -1.60 15.43
C PHE A 65 4.30 -1.31 14.86
N TYR A 66 4.59 -0.06 14.49
CA TYR A 66 5.89 0.33 13.96
C TYR A 66 7.01 0.29 15.03
N GLU A 67 6.71 0.73 16.26
CA GLU A 67 7.70 0.85 17.35
C GLU A 67 8.06 -0.48 18.03
N ARG A 68 7.15 -1.47 18.04
CA ARG A 68 7.37 -2.72 18.77
C ARG A 68 8.37 -3.66 18.08
N GLY A 69 8.61 -3.52 16.78
CA GLY A 69 9.38 -4.51 16.01
C GLY A 69 8.78 -5.94 16.05
N ASP A 70 7.60 -6.10 16.64
CA ASP A 70 6.87 -7.35 16.89
C ASP A 70 5.53 -7.34 16.12
N ARG A 71 5.51 -8.07 14.99
CA ARG A 71 4.44 -8.83 14.27
C ARG A 71 3.03 -8.24 14.06
N PRO A 72 2.38 -8.46 12.88
CA PRO A 72 2.48 -9.66 12.02
C PRO A 72 2.95 -9.40 10.58
N ASP A 73 3.54 -10.44 9.99
CA ASP A 73 3.35 -11.00 8.64
C ASP A 73 3.09 -10.06 7.45
N SER A 74 3.62 -10.41 6.27
CA SER A 74 3.01 -9.96 5.02
C SER A 74 1.55 -10.43 5.04
N GLY A 75 0.61 -9.54 5.32
CA GLY A 75 -0.71 -9.91 5.83
C GLY A 75 -0.73 -9.84 7.34
N TYR A 76 -0.89 -8.64 7.90
CA TYR A 76 -1.13 -8.37 9.31
C TYR A 76 -2.23 -9.33 9.86
N LYS A 77 -1.84 -10.53 10.33
CA LYS A 77 -2.77 -11.61 10.73
C LYS A 77 -3.70 -11.22 11.87
N THR A 78 -3.29 -10.28 12.71
CA THR A 78 -4.07 -9.83 13.87
C THR A 78 -5.19 -8.85 13.52
N ASN A 79 -5.28 -8.36 12.28
CA ASN A 79 -6.32 -7.45 11.85
C ASN A 79 -6.91 -7.81 10.48
N LEU A 80 -6.89 -9.10 10.13
CA LEU A 80 -7.56 -9.53 8.91
C LEU A 80 -9.06 -9.25 8.99
N TRP A 81 -9.64 -8.99 7.82
CA TRP A 81 -11.07 -8.84 7.68
C TRP A 81 -11.80 -10.12 8.06
N SER A 82 -12.86 -10.00 8.86
CA SER A 82 -13.60 -11.15 9.37
C SER A 82 -14.20 -11.97 8.21
N ASN A 83 -13.82 -13.24 8.15
CA ASN A 83 -14.19 -14.17 7.07
C ASN A 83 -13.76 -13.70 5.66
N GLY A 84 -12.76 -12.82 5.55
CA GLY A 84 -12.32 -12.26 4.27
C GLY A 84 -13.30 -11.25 3.65
N VAL A 85 -14.35 -10.84 4.36
CA VAL A 85 -15.35 -9.92 3.83
C VAL A 85 -14.94 -8.48 4.10
N VAL A 86 -14.87 -7.68 3.04
CA VAL A 86 -14.51 -6.25 3.08
C VAL A 86 -15.70 -5.40 2.61
N PRO A 87 -16.55 -4.91 3.54
CA PRO A 87 -17.62 -4.00 3.18
C PRO A 87 -17.04 -2.66 2.70
N TYR A 88 -17.62 -2.07 1.67
CA TYR A 88 -17.16 -0.79 1.12
C TYR A 88 -18.28 0.20 0.83
N VAL A 89 -17.94 1.48 0.88
CA VAL A 89 -18.75 2.58 0.33
C VAL A 89 -17.87 3.53 -0.47
N PHE A 90 -18.46 4.16 -1.48
CA PHE A 90 -17.81 5.24 -2.24
C PHE A 90 -18.27 6.60 -1.74
N ASP A 91 -17.32 7.49 -1.54
CA ASP A 91 -17.62 8.90 -1.31
C ASP A 91 -18.36 9.51 -2.53
N ALA A 92 -19.08 10.60 -2.28
CA ALA A 92 -19.76 11.36 -3.33
C ALA A 92 -18.76 11.89 -4.39
N ASN A 93 -17.50 12.12 -4.01
CA ASN A 93 -16.47 12.61 -4.90
C ASN A 93 -15.85 11.56 -5.84
N VAL A 94 -16.23 10.29 -5.72
CA VAL A 94 -15.79 9.22 -6.63
C VAL A 94 -16.76 9.07 -7.79
N THR A 95 -16.32 9.41 -9.01
CA THR A 95 -17.14 9.35 -10.23
C THR A 95 -17.56 7.92 -10.58
N ALA A 96 -18.64 7.75 -11.36
CA ALA A 96 -19.10 6.43 -11.80
C ALA A 96 -18.01 5.62 -12.54
N THR A 97 -17.21 6.27 -13.39
CA THR A 97 -16.08 5.63 -14.08
C THR A 97 -15.05 5.08 -13.11
N TRP A 98 -14.68 5.86 -12.10
CA TRP A 98 -13.73 5.46 -11.07
C TRP A 98 -14.25 4.35 -10.17
N ARG A 99 -15.56 4.37 -9.84
CA ARG A 99 -16.22 3.28 -9.12
C ARG A 99 -16.11 1.97 -9.90
N THR A 100 -16.39 2.00 -11.20
CA THR A 100 -16.24 0.81 -12.05
C THR A 100 -14.80 0.28 -12.04
N ALA A 101 -13.80 1.16 -12.18
CA ALA A 101 -12.40 0.74 -12.17
C ALA A 101 -11.96 0.12 -10.83
N MET A 102 -12.41 0.69 -9.70
CA MET A 102 -12.15 0.10 -8.38
C MET A 102 -12.83 -1.25 -8.21
N ILE A 103 -14.08 -1.40 -8.70
CA ILE A 103 -14.79 -2.69 -8.65
C ILE A 103 -14.06 -3.75 -9.49
N THR A 104 -13.47 -3.39 -10.62
CA THR A 104 -12.63 -4.33 -11.39
C THR A 104 -11.40 -4.75 -10.58
N ALA A 105 -10.70 -3.81 -9.95
CA ALA A 105 -9.55 -4.13 -9.08
C ALA A 105 -9.94 -4.99 -7.87
N MET A 106 -11.14 -4.81 -7.31
CA MET A 106 -11.70 -5.69 -6.27
C MET A 106 -11.90 -7.10 -6.80
N ALA A 107 -12.50 -7.25 -7.99
CA ALA A 107 -12.73 -8.55 -8.61
C ALA A 107 -11.42 -9.30 -8.90
N ASP A 108 -10.36 -8.59 -9.34
CA ASP A 108 -9.03 -9.20 -9.51
C ASP A 108 -8.49 -9.82 -8.20
N TRP A 109 -8.76 -9.18 -7.05
CA TRP A 109 -8.41 -9.73 -5.74
C TRP A 109 -9.31 -10.89 -5.32
N GLU A 110 -10.62 -10.83 -5.60
CA GLU A 110 -11.57 -11.93 -5.32
C GLU A 110 -11.25 -13.19 -6.14
N ASP A 111 -10.76 -13.03 -7.37
CA ASP A 111 -10.34 -14.14 -8.22
C ASP A 111 -9.01 -14.76 -7.75
N ALA A 112 -8.11 -13.95 -7.20
CA ALA A 112 -6.77 -14.39 -6.80
C ALA A 112 -6.69 -14.86 -5.34
N ALA A 113 -7.57 -14.38 -4.48
CA ALA A 113 -7.52 -14.61 -3.04
C ALA A 113 -8.92 -14.91 -2.48
N ASN A 114 -8.97 -15.53 -1.31
CA ASN A 114 -10.24 -15.84 -0.63
C ASN A 114 -10.76 -14.62 0.14
N VAL A 115 -11.14 -13.58 -0.61
CA VAL A 115 -11.65 -12.29 -0.12
C VAL A 115 -12.93 -11.93 -0.86
N ASP A 116 -13.75 -11.05 -0.29
CA ASP A 116 -15.08 -10.73 -0.79
C ASP A 116 -15.45 -9.27 -0.50
N PHE A 117 -15.44 -8.42 -1.53
CA PHE A 117 -15.76 -7.01 -1.44
C PHE A 117 -17.25 -6.80 -1.69
N ARG A 118 -17.95 -6.22 -0.70
CA ARG A 118 -19.41 -6.04 -0.78
C ARG A 118 -19.84 -4.60 -0.52
N PRO A 119 -20.83 -4.07 -1.24
CA PRO A 119 -21.46 -2.83 -0.85
C PRO A 119 -21.95 -2.92 0.60
N ARG A 120 -21.49 -1.99 1.43
CA ARG A 120 -21.85 -1.96 2.84
C ARG A 120 -23.36 -1.77 3.03
N THR A 121 -23.90 -2.47 4.02
CA THR A 121 -25.26 -2.29 4.52
C THR A 121 -25.24 -1.70 5.94
N THR A 122 -24.85 -2.50 6.93
CA THR A 122 -24.95 -2.20 8.36
C THR A 122 -23.65 -2.46 9.13
N GLU A 123 -22.63 -2.96 8.43
CA GLU A 123 -21.35 -3.37 9.02
C GLU A 123 -20.67 -2.16 9.66
N ILE A 124 -20.13 -2.36 10.87
CA ILE A 124 -19.40 -1.31 11.61
C ILE A 124 -18.02 -1.09 10.98
N ASN A 125 -17.38 -2.19 10.57
CA ASN A 125 -16.06 -2.19 9.95
C ASN A 125 -16.23 -2.15 8.43
N TYR A 126 -15.71 -1.12 7.78
CA TYR A 126 -15.81 -0.98 6.33
C TYR A 126 -14.80 0.03 5.79
N ILE A 127 -14.48 -0.08 4.51
CA ILE A 127 -13.66 0.89 3.81
C ILE A 127 -14.49 2.01 3.19
N HIS A 128 -14.05 3.24 3.36
CA HIS A 128 -14.58 4.43 2.70
C HIS A 128 -13.62 4.89 1.62
N ILE A 129 -14.00 4.66 0.36
CA ILE A 129 -13.16 4.92 -0.81
C ILE A 129 -13.44 6.34 -1.31
N MET A 130 -12.39 7.16 -1.38
CA MET A 130 -12.51 8.57 -1.73
C MET A 130 -11.34 9.06 -2.57
N THR A 131 -11.47 10.25 -3.15
CA THR A 131 -10.35 10.99 -3.73
C THR A 131 -9.97 12.19 -2.85
N ASP A 132 -8.67 12.40 -2.62
CA ASP A 132 -8.13 13.60 -1.96
C ASP A 132 -6.69 13.84 -2.44
N ALA A 133 -6.51 14.92 -3.21
CA ALA A 133 -5.22 15.26 -3.81
C ALA A 133 -4.14 15.61 -2.77
N THR A 134 -4.52 15.92 -1.53
CA THR A 134 -3.58 16.28 -0.47
C THR A 134 -3.01 15.05 0.26
N LYS A 135 -3.63 13.88 0.08
CA LYS A 135 -3.27 12.64 0.80
C LYS A 135 -2.55 11.62 -0.08
N GLY A 136 -2.49 11.82 -1.40
CA GLY A 136 -1.93 10.84 -2.32
C GLY A 136 -2.78 9.57 -2.40
N ASN A 137 -2.17 8.48 -2.87
CA ASN A 137 -2.77 7.15 -2.74
C ASN A 137 -2.34 6.59 -1.38
N THR A 138 -3.30 6.23 -0.54
CA THR A 138 -3.04 5.75 0.82
C THR A 138 -4.11 4.78 1.27
N SER A 139 -3.71 3.83 2.10
CA SER A 139 -4.62 2.93 2.78
C SER A 139 -4.08 2.52 4.15
N TYR A 140 -4.99 2.12 5.03
CA TYR A 140 -4.61 1.44 6.26
C TYR A 140 -4.20 0.01 5.95
N VAL A 141 -3.19 -0.49 6.66
CA VAL A 141 -2.76 -1.88 6.54
C VAL A 141 -3.69 -2.79 7.36
N GLY A 142 -4.57 -3.53 6.68
CA GLY A 142 -5.57 -4.42 7.29
C GLY A 142 -6.77 -3.68 7.92
N MET A 143 -7.60 -4.39 8.69
CA MET A 143 -8.84 -3.88 9.29
C MET A 143 -8.59 -3.18 10.64
N ILE A 144 -8.75 -1.86 10.73
CA ILE A 144 -8.47 -1.12 11.97
C ILE A 144 -9.61 -1.09 13.00
N ASN A 145 -10.74 -1.73 12.68
CA ASN A 145 -12.05 -1.57 13.32
C ASN A 145 -12.67 -0.18 13.09
N GLY A 146 -13.99 -0.15 12.86
CA GLY A 146 -14.71 1.05 12.45
C GLY A 146 -14.50 1.39 10.96
N VAL A 147 -14.77 2.65 10.62
CA VAL A 147 -14.57 3.14 9.25
C VAL A 147 -13.09 3.46 9.02
N GLN A 148 -12.56 3.04 7.88
CA GLN A 148 -11.20 3.38 7.46
C GLN A 148 -11.19 3.87 6.01
N THR A 149 -10.38 4.89 5.74
CA THR A 149 -10.33 5.51 4.43
C THR A 149 -9.33 4.80 3.52
N VAL A 150 -9.72 4.60 2.26
CA VAL A 150 -8.82 4.30 1.14
C VAL A 150 -8.85 5.51 0.22
N THR A 151 -7.72 6.21 0.11
CA THR A 151 -7.61 7.38 -0.76
C THR A 151 -6.94 6.97 -2.06
N ILE A 152 -7.58 7.29 -3.19
CA ILE A 152 -6.95 7.20 -4.50
C ILE A 152 -6.88 8.62 -5.07
N TYR A 153 -5.67 9.08 -5.32
CA TYR A 153 -5.43 10.33 -6.05
C TYR A 153 -5.35 10.07 -7.57
N ASN A 154 -4.61 9.03 -7.96
CA ASN A 154 -4.39 8.72 -9.37
C ASN A 154 -5.21 7.51 -9.82
N TRP A 155 -6.41 7.80 -10.32
CA TRP A 155 -7.36 6.80 -10.82
C TRP A 155 -7.07 6.29 -12.23
N ASN A 156 -6.04 6.80 -12.91
CA ASN A 156 -5.75 6.44 -14.31
C ASN A 156 -5.18 5.03 -14.47
N TYR A 157 -4.74 4.42 -13.37
CA TYR A 157 -4.05 3.14 -13.40
C TYR A 157 -4.68 2.16 -12.40
N GLU A 158 -5.15 1.04 -12.92
CA GLU A 158 -5.83 0.02 -12.12
C GLU A 158 -4.93 -0.63 -11.07
N PHE A 159 -3.65 -0.78 -11.37
CA PHE A 159 -2.68 -1.32 -10.42
C PHE A 159 -2.55 -0.46 -9.15
N ILE A 160 -2.81 0.84 -9.21
CA ILE A 160 -2.80 1.71 -8.02
C ILE A 160 -3.95 1.34 -7.10
N MET A 161 -5.14 1.09 -7.65
CA MET A 161 -6.28 0.63 -6.86
C MET A 161 -6.01 -0.75 -6.27
N ALA A 162 -5.46 -1.68 -7.07
CA ALA A 162 -5.08 -3.00 -6.60
C ALA A 162 -4.03 -2.94 -5.46
N HIS A 163 -3.06 -2.02 -5.55
CA HIS A 163 -2.04 -1.77 -4.53
C HIS A 163 -2.65 -1.31 -3.21
N GLU A 164 -3.51 -0.28 -3.23
CA GLU A 164 -4.16 0.20 -2.01
C GLU A 164 -5.15 -0.81 -1.41
N LEU A 165 -5.76 -1.66 -2.25
CA LEU A 165 -6.53 -2.81 -1.80
C LEU A 165 -5.62 -3.88 -1.16
N ALA A 166 -4.40 -4.08 -1.66
CA ALA A 166 -3.42 -4.97 -1.02
C ALA A 166 -3.15 -4.53 0.42
N HIS A 167 -2.87 -3.24 0.63
CA HIS A 167 -2.72 -2.66 1.97
C HIS A 167 -3.97 -2.89 2.80
N THR A 168 -5.16 -2.62 2.24
CA THR A 168 -6.45 -2.87 2.91
C THR A 168 -6.57 -4.32 3.41
N LEU A 169 -6.04 -5.28 2.65
CA LEU A 169 -6.06 -6.72 2.98
C LEU A 169 -4.93 -7.12 3.94
N GLY A 170 -4.01 -6.21 4.26
CA GLY A 170 -2.94 -6.38 5.24
C GLY A 170 -1.55 -6.56 4.63
N TYR A 171 -1.40 -6.43 3.31
CA TYR A 171 -0.08 -6.49 2.67
C TYR A 171 0.73 -5.23 2.99
N ILE A 172 2.01 -5.44 3.23
CA ILE A 172 3.02 -4.38 3.28
C ILE A 172 3.86 -4.44 2.00
N HIS A 173 4.75 -3.49 1.82
CA HIS A 173 5.61 -3.50 0.65
C HIS A 173 6.64 -4.64 0.65
N GLU A 174 6.81 -5.24 -0.53
CA GLU A 174 7.71 -6.37 -0.76
C GLU A 174 9.18 -6.02 -0.47
N GLN A 175 9.63 -4.80 -0.77
CA GLN A 175 11.02 -4.38 -0.51
C GLN A 175 11.38 -4.32 0.98
N SER A 176 10.38 -4.39 1.86
CA SER A 176 10.53 -4.36 3.30
C SER A 176 10.62 -5.77 3.90
N ARG A 177 10.62 -6.82 3.08
CA ARG A 177 10.82 -8.20 3.55
C ARG A 177 12.17 -8.41 4.27
N PRO A 178 12.23 -9.32 5.26
CA PRO A 178 13.45 -9.64 5.99
C PRO A 178 14.54 -10.30 5.15
N ASP A 179 14.18 -10.94 4.04
CA ASP A 179 15.09 -11.58 3.09
C ASP A 179 15.43 -10.71 1.86
N ARG A 180 14.96 -9.46 1.79
CA ARG A 180 15.10 -8.63 0.57
C ARG A 180 16.56 -8.42 0.15
N ASP A 181 17.49 -8.36 1.09
CA ASP A 181 18.92 -8.15 0.81
C ASP A 181 19.58 -9.35 0.08
N ALA A 182 18.91 -10.51 0.01
CA ALA A 182 19.33 -11.63 -0.83
C ALA A 182 19.03 -11.40 -2.33
N SER A 183 18.13 -10.47 -2.65
CA SER A 183 17.59 -10.26 -3.99
C SER A 183 17.86 -8.86 -4.53
N VAL A 184 17.83 -7.83 -3.67
CA VAL A 184 18.01 -6.43 -4.05
C VAL A 184 18.94 -5.71 -3.06
N SER A 185 19.65 -4.69 -3.54
CA SER A 185 20.47 -3.82 -2.69
C SER A 185 19.93 -2.40 -2.70
N VAL A 186 19.64 -1.86 -1.52
CA VAL A 186 19.22 -0.46 -1.38
C VAL A 186 20.45 0.45 -1.27
N LEU A 187 20.69 1.26 -2.30
CA LEU A 187 21.73 2.27 -2.29
C LEU A 187 21.27 3.50 -1.50
N LEU A 188 21.34 3.45 -0.17
CA LEU A 188 20.88 4.54 0.71
C LEU A 188 21.50 5.91 0.38
N ALA A 189 22.71 5.95 -0.20
CA ALA A 189 23.33 7.19 -0.65
C ALA A 189 22.60 7.89 -1.81
N CYS A 190 21.70 7.18 -2.50
CA CYS A 190 20.86 7.70 -3.58
C CYS A 190 19.43 8.03 -3.09
N VAL A 191 19.12 7.74 -1.82
CA VAL A 191 17.82 8.07 -1.24
C VAL A 191 17.79 9.55 -0.87
N GLU A 192 16.64 10.18 -1.06
CA GLU A 192 16.41 11.56 -0.64
C GLU A 192 16.67 11.68 0.89
N PRO A 193 17.47 12.65 1.34
CA PRO A 193 17.78 12.81 2.75
C PRO A 193 16.53 12.87 3.63
N GLY A 194 16.49 12.04 4.68
CA GLY A 194 15.35 11.92 5.59
C GLY A 194 14.28 10.91 5.16
N LYS A 195 14.41 10.28 3.98
CA LYS A 195 13.50 9.23 3.48
C LYS A 195 14.05 7.82 3.60
N GLU A 196 15.22 7.64 4.20
CA GLU A 196 15.90 6.36 4.36
C GLU A 196 15.04 5.35 5.12
N HIS A 197 14.23 5.83 6.09
CA HIS A 197 13.34 5.00 6.89
C HIS A 197 12.27 4.25 6.08
N ASN A 198 11.94 4.72 4.86
CA ASN A 198 11.01 4.04 3.95
C ASN A 198 11.58 2.73 3.36
N PHE A 199 12.88 2.49 3.53
CA PHE A 199 13.57 1.30 3.04
C PHE A 199 14.02 0.38 4.17
N ASN A 200 13.57 0.65 5.40
CA ASN A 200 13.85 -0.20 6.53
C ASN A 200 13.19 -1.57 6.33
N ILE A 201 13.95 -2.62 6.56
CA ILE A 201 13.43 -3.98 6.56
C ILE A 201 12.51 -4.15 7.76
N THR A 202 11.34 -4.73 7.50
CA THR A 202 10.44 -5.26 8.52
C THR A 202 10.90 -6.66 8.88
N ALA A 203 11.66 -6.78 9.98
CA ALA A 203 12.33 -8.02 10.39
C ALA A 203 11.40 -9.22 10.62
N SER A 204 10.09 -9.00 10.75
CA SER A 204 9.10 -10.00 11.10
C SER A 204 8.06 -10.30 10.01
N ALA A 205 8.31 -9.93 8.74
CA ALA A 205 7.37 -10.21 7.66
C ALA A 205 7.45 -11.68 7.20
N ASP A 206 6.30 -12.38 7.20
CA ASP A 206 6.14 -13.71 6.63
C ASP A 206 6.40 -13.70 5.12
N GLN A 207 7.14 -14.70 4.65
CA GLN A 207 7.50 -14.82 3.24
C GLN A 207 6.57 -15.81 2.55
N TYR A 208 5.81 -15.34 1.57
CA TYR A 208 4.96 -16.21 0.75
C TYR A 208 5.69 -16.50 -0.56
N GLY A 209 6.53 -17.53 -0.53
CA GLY A 209 7.35 -17.94 -1.66
C GLY A 209 8.71 -17.21 -1.74
N PRO A 210 9.56 -17.60 -2.71
CA PRO A 210 10.80 -16.89 -2.99
C PRO A 210 10.50 -15.46 -3.47
N TYR A 211 11.50 -14.59 -3.36
CA TYR A 211 11.50 -13.28 -4.04
C TYR A 211 11.47 -13.45 -5.57
#